data_AF-A0A513X0F8-F1
#
_entry.id   AF-A0A513X0F8-F1
#
_cell.length_a   1.000
_cell.length_b   1.000
_cell.length_c   1.000
_cell.angle_alpha   90.00
_cell.angle_beta   90.00
_cell.angle_gamma   90.00
#
_symmetry.space_group_name_H-M   'P 1'
#
loop_
_entity.id
_entity.type
_entity.pdbx_description
1 polymer ?
#
loop_
_entity_poly.entity_id
_entity_poly.type
_entity_poly.pdbx_seq_one_letter_code
_entity_poly.pdbx_strand_id
1 'polypeptide(L)'
;MDLSLYGQNMMVVVMVVLGVLCIVSQRHSLLGVLLGFEIFGLVLYCSYIWVFGVMQKSVSLSLTFLCLEVCVMSVCLALVVKLVGVSGSDYVGASFGSGF
;
A
#
# COMPACT_ATOMS: atom_id res chain seq x y z
N MET A 1 16.96 28.17 -7.47
CA MET A 1 16.66 26.74 -7.67
C MET A 1 15.96 26.14 -6.44
N ASP A 2 15.99 26.83 -5.30
CA ASP A 2 15.48 26.37 -4.00
C ASP A 2 13.95 26.29 -3.92
N LEU A 3 13.23 27.18 -4.62
CA LEU A 3 11.75 27.17 -4.64
C LEU A 3 11.19 25.91 -5.32
N SER A 4 11.86 25.43 -6.38
CA SER A 4 11.45 24.22 -7.08
C SER A 4 11.65 23.00 -6.18
N LEU A 5 12.81 22.89 -5.52
CA LEU A 5 13.12 21.81 -4.58
C LEU A 5 12.15 21.76 -3.40
N TYR A 6 11.77 22.92 -2.86
CA TYR A 6 10.80 23.02 -1.75
C TYR A 6 9.39 22.59 -2.19
N GLY A 7 8.94 23.03 -3.36
CA GLY A 7 7.66 22.59 -3.93
C GLY A 7 7.62 21.08 -4.17
N GLN A 8 8.74 20.49 -4.59
CA GLN A 8 8.85 19.06 -4.84
C GLN A 8 8.78 18.23 -3.56
N ASN A 9 9.49 18.66 -2.52
CA ASN A 9 9.47 17.97 -1.23
C ASN A 9 8.06 18.02 -0.61
N MET A 10 7.35 19.15 -0.76
CA MET A 10 5.96 19.28 -0.33
C MET A 10 5.03 18.33 -1.07
N MET A 11 5.19 18.15 -2.39
CA MET A 11 4.37 17.20 -3.16
C MET A 11 4.57 15.76 -2.69
N VAL A 12 5.82 15.35 -2.40
CA VAL A 12 6.12 14.01 -1.88
C VAL A 12 5.47 13.80 -0.52
N VAL A 13 5.61 14.76 0.40
CA VAL A 13 4.99 14.67 1.72
C VAL A 13 3.46 14.60 1.62
N VAL A 14 2.84 15.41 0.76
CA VAL A 14 1.38 15.37 0.54
C VAL A 14 0.93 14.02 -0.02
N MET A 15 1.66 13.45 -0.99
CA MET A 15 1.36 12.13 -1.57
C MET A 15 1.47 11.02 -0.53
N VAL A 16 2.49 11.06 0.33
CA VAL A 16 2.68 10.08 1.42
C VAL A 16 1.57 10.22 2.46
N VAL A 17 1.25 11.45 2.89
CA VAL A 17 0.20 11.70 3.88
C VAL A 17 -1.17 11.28 3.35
N LEU A 18 -1.48 11.56 2.09
CA LEU A 18 -2.71 11.09 1.44
C LEU A 18 -2.76 9.56 1.36
N GLY A 19 -1.65 8.90 1.02
CA GLY A 19 -1.57 7.43 1.01
C GLY A 19 -1.86 6.82 2.38
N VAL A 20 -1.27 7.38 3.44
CA VAL A 20 -1.50 6.93 4.83
C VAL A 20 -2.94 7.21 5.28
N LEU A 21 -3.50 8.38 4.96
CA LEU A 21 -4.89 8.74 5.27
C LEU A 21 -5.89 7.83 4.55
N CYS A 22 -5.61 7.44 3.31
CA CYS A 22 -6.41 6.45 2.57
C CYS A 22 -6.42 5.10 3.30
N ILE A 23 -5.26 4.59 3.73
CA ILE A 23 -5.17 3.31 4.48
C ILE A 23 -5.98 3.37 5.79
N VAL A 24 -5.86 4.47 6.53
CA VAL A 24 -6.56 4.64 7.81
C VAL A 24 -8.08 4.76 7.63
N SER A 25 -8.53 5.37 6.53
CA SER A 25 -9.96 5.58 6.26
C SER A 25 -10.66 4.32 5.74
N GLN A 26 -9.94 3.39 5.09
CA GLN A 26 -10.50 2.18 4.47
C GLN A 26 -10.50 0.92 5.35
N ARG A 27 -10.31 1.09 6.66
CA ARG A 27 -10.21 -0.01 7.65
C ARG A 27 -11.40 -0.97 7.71
N HIS A 28 -12.55 -0.60 7.13
CA HIS A 28 -13.77 -1.40 7.19
C HIS A 28 -13.82 -2.53 6.13
N SER A 29 -12.99 -2.49 5.09
CA SER A 29 -12.97 -3.52 4.05
C SER A 29 -11.55 -4.03 3.85
N LEU A 30 -11.37 -5.36 3.92
CA LEU A 30 -10.08 -6.01 3.65
C LEU A 30 -9.50 -5.60 2.28
N LEU A 31 -10.37 -5.48 1.26
CA LEU A 31 -10.00 -4.98 -0.07
C LEU A 31 -9.47 -3.54 -0.04
N GLY A 32 -10.04 -2.68 0.80
CA GLY A 32 -9.56 -1.32 1.00
C GLY A 32 -8.15 -1.27 1.61
N VAL A 33 -7.83 -2.21 2.51
CA VAL A 33 -6.48 -2.33 3.08
C VAL A 33 -5.47 -2.77 2.01
N LEU A 34 -5.82 -3.69 1.10
CA LEU A 34 -4.95 -4.05 -0.02
C LEU A 34 -4.75 -2.88 -1.00
N LEU A 35 -5.82 -2.20 -1.40
CA LEU A 35 -5.73 -1.02 -2.26
C LEU A 35 -4.86 0.08 -1.63
N GLY A 36 -4.98 0.28 -0.32
CA GLY A 36 -4.14 1.21 0.41
C GLY A 36 -2.65 0.84 0.39
N PHE A 37 -2.32 -0.44 0.54
CA PHE A 37 -0.93 -0.92 0.42
C PHE A 37 -0.36 -0.71 -0.99
N GLU A 38 -1.18 -0.91 -2.03
CA GLU A 38 -0.77 -0.71 -3.43
C GLU A 38 -0.47 0.77 -3.71
N ILE A 39 -1.33 1.67 -3.24
CA ILE A 39 -1.12 3.12 -3.37
C ILE A 39 0.13 3.55 -2.59
N PHE A 40 0.34 3.02 -1.38
CA PHE A 40 1.52 3.32 -0.57
C PHE A 40 2.82 2.89 -1.26
N GLY A 41 2.81 1.69 -1.84
CA GLY A 41 3.90 1.15 -2.65
C GLY A 41 4.25 2.01 -3.87
N LEU A 42 3.22 2.39 -4.64
CA LEU A 42 3.34 3.32 -5.77
C LEU A 42 3.92 4.68 -5.38
N VAL A 43 3.51 5.24 -4.24
CA VAL A 43 4.02 6.51 -3.74
C VAL A 43 5.50 6.40 -3.38
N LEU A 44 5.92 5.30 -2.73
CA LEU A 44 7.33 5.05 -2.43
C LEU A 44 8.15 4.86 -3.70
N TYR A 45 7.63 4.11 -4.68
CA TYR A 45 8.29 3.91 -5.97
C TYR A 45 8.45 5.23 -6.74
N CYS A 46 7.40 6.05 -6.83
CA CYS A 46 7.46 7.38 -7.44
C CYS A 46 8.47 8.27 -6.71
N SER A 47 8.48 8.25 -5.38
CA SER A 47 9.45 9.02 -4.57
C SER A 47 10.88 8.55 -4.82
N TYR A 48 11.09 7.24 -4.98
CA TYR A 48 12.39 6.67 -5.28
C TYR A 48 12.87 7.05 -6.69
N ILE A 49 12.04 6.90 -7.71
CA ILE A 49 12.34 7.36 -9.08
C ILE A 49 12.59 8.88 -9.10
N TRP A 50 11.90 9.64 -8.26
CA TRP A 50 12.11 11.07 -8.15
C TRP A 50 13.49 11.42 -7.59
N VAL A 51 13.85 10.82 -6.45
CA VAL A 51 15.13 11.08 -5.75
C VAL A 51 16.32 10.52 -6.52
N PHE A 52 16.17 9.33 -7.08
CA PHE A 52 17.24 8.58 -7.72
C PHE A 52 17.21 8.63 -9.25
N GLY A 53 16.22 9.26 -9.88
CA GLY A 53 16.08 9.33 -11.34
C GLY A 53 17.25 10.01 -12.05
N VAL A 54 18.01 10.84 -11.33
CA VAL A 54 19.26 11.45 -11.82
C VAL A 54 20.41 10.43 -11.86
N MET A 55 20.36 9.40 -11.02
CA MET A 55 21.35 8.33 -10.90
C MET A 55 20.83 7.06 -11.59
N GLN A 56 21.11 6.94 -12.89
CA GLN A 56 20.68 5.85 -13.79
C GLN A 56 20.99 4.42 -13.26
N LYS A 57 21.89 4.29 -12.28
CA LYS A 57 22.30 3.02 -11.66
C LYS A 57 21.23 2.37 -10.74
N SER A 58 20.22 3.11 -10.33
CA SER A 58 19.26 2.71 -9.30
C SER A 58 18.03 1.95 -9.82
N VAL A 59 17.83 1.91 -11.14
CA VAL A 59 16.62 1.37 -11.79
C VAL A 59 16.40 -0.12 -11.47
N SER A 60 17.47 -0.90 -11.36
CA SER A 60 17.38 -2.33 -11.01
C SER A 60 16.86 -2.56 -9.59
N LEU A 61 17.19 -1.68 -8.65
CA LEU A 61 16.66 -1.75 -7.28
C LEU A 61 15.18 -1.38 -7.24
N SER A 62 14.76 -0.36 -7.99
CA SER A 62 13.35 0.05 -8.06
C SER A 62 12.45 -1.06 -8.60
N LEU A 63 12.88 -1.75 -9.67
CA LEU A 63 12.14 -2.87 -10.24
C LEU A 63 12.09 -4.07 -9.30
N THR A 64 13.16 -4.31 -8.54
CA THR A 64 13.19 -5.39 -7.54
C THR A 64 12.22 -5.10 -6.39
N PHE A 65 12.17 -3.85 -5.92
CA PHE A 65 11.23 -3.40 -4.89
C PHE A 65 9.78 -3.57 -5.35
N LEU A 66 9.46 -3.11 -6.56
CA LEU A 66 8.12 -3.23 -7.15
C LEU A 66 7.72 -4.71 -7.36
N CYS A 67 8.67 -5.57 -7.73
CA CYS A 67 8.41 -7.01 -7.83
C CYS A 67 8.07 -7.63 -6.46
N LEU A 68 8.83 -7.32 -5.41
CA LEU A 68 8.55 -7.80 -4.05
C LEU A 68 7.20 -7.31 -3.54
N GLU A 69 6.84 -6.06 -3.82
CA GLU A 69 5.54 -5.48 -3.49
C GLU A 69 4.39 -6.30 -4.11
N VAL A 70 4.40 -6.51 -5.43
CA VAL A 70 3.37 -7.30 -6.12
C VAL A 70 3.31 -8.74 -5.60
N CYS A 71 4.45 -9.34 -5.24
CA CYS A 71 4.47 -10.65 -4.59
C CYS A 71 3.75 -10.65 -3.23
N VAL A 72 4.02 -9.65 -2.38
CA VAL A 72 3.33 -9.51 -1.09
C VAL A 72 1.83 -9.29 -1.30
N MET A 73 1.45 -8.46 -2.28
CA MET A 73 0.03 -8.21 -2.60
C MET A 73 -0.70 -9.45 -3.09
N SER A 74 -0.05 -10.27 -3.92
CA SER A 74 -0.61 -11.55 -4.37
C SER A 74 -0.87 -12.50 -3.19
N VAL A 75 0.06 -12.61 -2.25
CA VAL A 75 -0.10 -13.45 -1.05
C VAL A 75 -1.20 -12.88 -0.15
N CYS A 76 -1.23 -11.57 0.09
CA CYS A 76 -2.29 -10.92 0.88
C CYS A 76 -3.68 -11.12 0.26
N LEU A 77 -3.80 -11.00 -1.07
CA LEU A 77 -5.06 -11.23 -1.77
C LEU A 77 -5.51 -12.68 -1.62
N ALA A 78 -4.59 -13.63 -1.81
CA ALA A 78 -4.89 -15.05 -1.63
C ALA A 78 -5.34 -15.37 -0.19
N LEU A 79 -4.69 -14.77 0.81
CA LEU A 79 -5.10 -14.90 2.21
C LEU A 79 -6.49 -14.31 2.45
N VAL A 80 -6.80 -13.14 1.89
CA VAL A 80 -8.12 -12.51 2.01
C VAL A 80 -9.22 -13.36 1.37
N VAL A 81 -8.96 -13.95 0.21
CA VAL A 81 -9.87 -14.89 -0.46
C VAL A 81 -10.10 -16.15 0.39
N LYS A 82 -9.06 -16.65 1.08
CA LYS A 82 -9.21 -17.76 2.03
C LYS A 82 -9.97 -17.35 3.29
N LEU A 83 -9.75 -16.13 3.80
CA LEU A 83 -10.39 -15.59 4.99
C LEU A 83 -11.88 -15.38 4.77
N VAL A 84 -12.29 -14.79 3.64
CA VAL A 84 -13.71 -14.65 3.28
C VAL A 84 -14.38 -16.02 3.10
N GLY A 85 -13.67 -17.00 2.54
CA GLY A 85 -14.16 -18.36 2.37
C GLY A 85 -14.35 -19.14 3.68
N VAL A 86 -13.55 -18.85 4.72
CA VAL A 86 -13.65 -19.49 6.05
C VAL A 86 -14.61 -18.74 6.97
N SER A 87 -14.66 -17.42 6.90
CA SER A 87 -15.39 -16.59 7.87
C SER A 87 -16.87 -16.41 7.52
N GLY A 88 -17.30 -16.66 6.26
CA GLY A 88 -18.71 -16.68 5.82
C GLY A 88 -19.53 -15.39 6.07
N SER A 89 -18.93 -14.39 6.71
CA SER A 89 -19.54 -13.16 7.18
C SER A 89 -18.43 -12.13 7.37
N ASP A 90 -18.51 -11.04 6.63
CA ASP A 90 -17.55 -9.93 6.60
C ASP A 90 -17.47 -9.10 7.90
N TYR A 91 -17.84 -9.66 9.05
CA TYR A 91 -17.78 -8.98 10.35
C TYR A 91 -16.97 -9.79 11.36
N VAL A 92 -15.90 -9.17 11.85
CA VAL A 92 -15.04 -9.60 12.98
C VAL A 92 -15.82 -9.58 14.33
N GLY A 93 -17.14 -9.78 14.32
CA GLY A 93 -18.04 -9.55 15.44
C GLY A 93 -18.96 -10.69 15.84
N ALA A 94 -19.04 -11.82 15.11
CA ALA A 94 -20.05 -12.84 15.40
C ALA A 94 -19.55 -14.29 15.25
N SER A 95 -18.69 -14.72 16.17
CA SER A 95 -18.66 -16.13 16.59
C SER A 95 -18.02 -16.28 17.96
N PHE A 96 -18.78 -15.88 18.98
CA PHE A 96 -18.62 -16.42 20.33
C PHE A 96 -20.02 -16.65 20.90
N GLY A 97 -20.73 -17.66 20.37
CA GLY A 97 -22.07 -17.97 20.88
C GLY A 97 -22.92 -18.87 19.99
N SER A 98 -22.51 -20.13 19.79
CA SER A 98 -23.44 -21.23 19.52
C SER A 98 -22.71 -22.57 19.56
N GLY A 99 -22.29 -22.93 20.76
CA GLY A 99 -21.91 -24.29 21.09
C GLY A 99 -22.33 -24.55 22.51
N PHE A 100 -23.63 -24.83 22.72
CA PHE A 100 -24.24 -25.71 23.73
C PHE A 100 -25.74 -25.78 23.45
#